data_AF-A0A7Y2GLM3-F1
#
_entry.id   AF-A0A7Y2GLM3-F1
#
_cell.length_a   1.000
_cell.length_b   1.000
_cell.length_c   1.000
_cell.angle_alpha   90.00
_cell.angle_beta   90.00
_cell.angle_gamma   90.00
#
_symmetry.space_group_name_H-M   'P 1'
#
loop_
_entity.id
_entity.type
_entity.pdbx_description
1 polymer ?
#
loop_
_entity_poly.entity_id
_entity_poly.type
_entity_poly.pdbx_seq_one_letter_code
_entity_poly.pdbx_strand_id
1 'polypeptide(L)'
;MPLSRLVPTRPVVAVAVLVLGGACSSEPANPTLSSTTTALAGPSTATDPKINATVTFANEVYEFTAECYLPGDGNVDVAGSGFDQTGQPTELLIRRAPARPYVGIRAGGSLLEPALDAELIFTIEAGIVQAEAVEFVRDLDLNSGEGTPVGPATIAVTCTTYTDGSP
;
A
#
# COMPACT_ATOMS: atom_id res chain seq x y z
N MET A 1 -59.13 12.60 -11.45
CA MET A 1 -58.93 11.68 -10.32
C MET A 1 -57.45 11.74 -9.92
N PRO A 2 -57.08 12.46 -8.84
CA PRO A 2 -55.68 12.51 -8.39
C PRO A 2 -55.40 11.36 -7.42
N LEU A 3 -54.48 10.47 -7.77
CA LEU A 3 -53.96 9.44 -6.86
C LEU A 3 -52.76 10.00 -6.11
N SER A 4 -52.94 10.09 -4.80
CA SER A 4 -52.03 10.62 -3.80
C SER A 4 -50.70 9.86 -3.75
N ARG A 5 -49.61 10.63 -3.57
CA ARG A 5 -48.28 10.15 -3.24
C ARG A 5 -48.29 9.50 -1.84
N LEU A 6 -47.82 8.26 -1.72
CA LEU A 6 -47.49 7.65 -0.42
C LEU A 6 -45.97 7.63 -0.26
N VAL A 7 -45.49 8.33 0.77
CA VAL A 7 -44.11 8.29 1.28
C VAL A 7 -44.04 7.17 2.33
N PRO A 8 -43.13 6.18 2.22
CA PRO A 8 -42.93 5.21 3.28
C PRO A 8 -41.96 5.75 4.34
N THR A 9 -42.51 6.21 5.46
CA THR A 9 -41.76 6.54 6.68
C THR A 9 -41.35 5.26 7.41
N ARG A 10 -40.05 5.00 7.53
CA ARG A 10 -39.51 3.88 8.32
C ARG A 10 -39.49 4.24 9.81
N PRO A 11 -39.95 3.36 10.72
CA PRO A 11 -39.91 3.60 12.16
C PRO A 11 -38.49 3.41 12.71
N VAL A 12 -38.03 4.40 13.48
CA VAL A 12 -36.81 4.35 14.30
C VAL A 12 -37.13 3.52 15.55
N VAL A 13 -36.42 2.40 15.74
CA VAL A 13 -36.51 1.60 16.96
C VAL A 13 -35.39 2.01 17.90
N ALA A 14 -35.74 2.69 18.99
CA ALA A 14 -34.84 3.02 20.07
C ALA A 14 -34.79 1.84 21.06
N VAL A 15 -33.62 1.27 21.28
CA VAL A 15 -33.38 0.26 22.32
C VAL A 15 -32.66 0.95 23.47
N ALA A 16 -33.39 1.17 24.57
CA ALA A 16 -32.85 1.60 25.85
C ALA A 16 -32.75 0.38 26.77
N VAL A 17 -31.55 0.08 27.29
CA VAL A 17 -31.36 -0.93 28.34
C VAL A 17 -30.64 -0.29 29.52
N LEU A 18 -31.27 -0.48 30.69
CA LEU A 18 -30.99 0.15 31.97
C LEU A 18 -29.76 -0.43 32.71
N VAL A 19 -29.25 0.45 33.57
CA VAL A 19 -28.10 0.36 34.48
C VAL A 19 -28.42 -0.46 35.75
N LEU A 20 -27.46 -1.27 36.19
CA LEU A 20 -27.21 -1.71 37.58
C LEU A 20 -25.67 -1.65 37.72
N GLY A 21 -25.02 -0.89 38.59
CA GLY A 21 -25.33 -0.58 39.99
C GLY A 21 -24.40 -1.41 40.88
N GLY A 22 -23.14 -0.97 41.04
CA GLY A 22 -22.16 -1.62 41.90
C GLY A 22 -21.08 -0.63 42.34
N ALA A 23 -21.32 0.01 43.49
CA ALA A 23 -20.36 0.89 44.15
C ALA A 23 -19.40 0.07 45.01
N CYS A 24 -18.10 0.26 44.85
CA CYS A 24 -17.11 -0.06 45.87
C CYS A 24 -16.20 1.17 46.01
N SER A 25 -16.23 1.76 47.20
CA SER A 25 -15.52 2.97 47.58
C SER A 25 -14.16 2.64 48.22
N SER A 26 -13.24 3.61 48.11
CA SER A 26 -12.09 3.98 48.98
C SER A 26 -10.68 3.48 48.63
N GLU A 27 -9.87 4.42 48.10
CA GLU A 27 -8.40 4.59 48.19
C GLU A 27 -7.98 5.13 49.61
N PRO A 28 -6.68 5.29 50.03
CA PRO A 28 -5.47 5.60 49.24
C PRO A 28 -4.07 5.06 49.69
N ALA A 29 -3.05 5.38 48.87
CA ALA A 29 -1.62 5.68 49.15
C ALA A 29 -0.53 4.58 49.22
N ASN A 30 0.38 4.53 48.23
CA ASN A 30 1.74 5.14 48.21
C ASN A 30 2.74 4.35 47.30
N PRO A 31 3.74 4.98 46.64
CA PRO A 31 4.47 4.42 45.48
C PRO A 31 5.81 3.78 45.86
N THR A 32 6.31 2.82 45.08
CA THR A 32 7.74 2.41 45.05
C THR A 32 8.11 1.76 43.71
N LEU A 33 8.87 2.53 42.92
CA LEU A 33 10.07 2.18 42.15
C LEU A 33 10.16 0.86 41.35
N SER A 34 10.27 1.08 40.03
CA SER A 34 11.30 0.55 39.13
C SER A 34 11.54 -0.95 39.05
N SER A 35 11.05 -1.54 37.96
CA SER A 35 11.75 -2.61 37.24
C SER A 35 11.41 -2.50 35.75
N THR A 36 11.87 -1.43 35.11
CA THR A 36 11.93 -1.40 33.64
C THR A 36 13.17 -2.19 33.25
N THR A 37 12.99 -3.45 32.93
CA THR A 37 14.02 -4.27 32.30
C THR A 37 14.29 -3.70 30.91
N THR A 38 15.42 -3.00 30.74
CA THR A 38 15.94 -2.64 29.42
C THR A 38 16.35 -3.93 28.73
N ALA A 39 15.52 -4.43 27.80
CA ALA A 39 15.93 -5.45 26.87
C ALA A 39 17.00 -4.83 25.93
N LEU A 40 18.25 -5.26 26.11
CA LEU A 40 19.32 -5.00 25.15
C LEU A 40 18.92 -5.67 23.83
N ALA A 41 18.59 -4.87 22.82
CA ALA A 41 18.54 -5.36 21.44
C ALA A 41 19.96 -5.83 21.07
N GLY A 42 20.12 -7.13 20.84
CA GLY A 42 21.35 -7.70 20.30
C GLY A 42 21.64 -7.16 18.89
N PRO A 43 22.87 -7.35 18.38
CA PRO A 43 23.23 -6.90 17.05
C PRO A 43 22.32 -7.58 16.01
N SER A 44 21.40 -6.80 15.45
CA SER A 44 20.65 -7.21 14.26
C SER A 44 21.65 -7.41 13.15
N THR A 45 21.81 -8.65 12.71
CA THR A 45 22.62 -8.98 11.52
C THR A 45 21.81 -8.49 10.33
N ALA A 46 21.93 -7.21 10.02
CA ALA A 46 21.36 -6.61 8.82
C ALA A 46 22.03 -7.30 7.62
N THR A 47 21.33 -8.30 7.07
CA THR A 47 21.66 -8.81 5.74
C THR A 47 21.37 -7.65 4.80
N ASP A 48 22.37 -7.25 4.00
CA ASP A 48 22.20 -6.26 2.95
C ASP A 48 20.94 -6.63 2.13
N PRO A 49 19.92 -5.76 2.09
CA PRO A 49 18.65 -6.13 1.51
C PRO A 49 18.84 -6.33 0.00
N LYS A 50 18.63 -7.58 -0.44
CA LYS A 50 18.83 -7.98 -1.84
C LYS A 50 17.81 -7.26 -2.71
N ILE A 51 18.29 -6.36 -3.58
CA ILE A 51 17.48 -5.78 -4.66
C ILE A 51 16.85 -6.89 -5.49
N ASN A 52 15.53 -6.86 -5.61
CA ASN A 52 14.74 -7.83 -6.37
C ASN A 52 13.64 -7.17 -7.20
N ALA A 53 13.54 -5.85 -7.17
CA ALA A 53 12.59 -5.08 -7.96
C ALA A 53 13.29 -3.91 -8.64
N THR A 54 12.96 -3.67 -9.91
CA THR A 54 13.47 -2.54 -10.69
C THR A 54 12.34 -1.89 -11.47
N VAL A 55 12.39 -0.56 -11.58
CA VAL A 55 11.63 0.21 -12.56
C VAL A 55 12.60 1.03 -13.39
N THR A 56 12.64 0.76 -14.68
CA THR A 56 13.62 1.32 -15.61
C THR A 56 12.95 2.28 -16.58
N PHE A 57 13.30 3.56 -16.46
CA PHE A 57 13.01 4.61 -17.43
C PHE A 57 14.20 4.78 -18.39
N ALA A 58 14.06 5.66 -19.39
CA ALA A 58 15.13 5.92 -20.37
C ALA A 58 16.45 6.42 -19.75
N ASN A 59 16.38 7.24 -18.70
CA ASN A 59 17.55 7.90 -18.09
C ASN A 59 17.68 7.62 -16.58
N GLU A 60 16.84 6.76 -16.01
CA GLU A 60 16.75 6.55 -14.57
C GLU A 60 16.30 5.12 -14.27
N VAL A 61 16.89 4.53 -13.23
CA VAL A 61 16.51 3.21 -12.72
C VAL A 61 16.21 3.38 -11.23
N TYR A 62 15.04 2.94 -10.82
CA TYR A 62 14.69 2.78 -9.42
C TYR A 62 14.89 1.33 -9.02
N GLU A 63 15.69 1.11 -7.98
CA GLU A 63 15.96 -0.20 -7.41
C GLU A 63 15.27 -0.31 -6.05
N PHE A 64 14.59 -1.44 -5.82
CA PHE A 64 13.86 -1.69 -4.58
C PHE A 64 14.20 -3.07 -4.01
N THR A 65 14.20 -3.13 -2.70
CA THR A 65 13.94 -4.38 -1.98
C THR A 65 12.44 -4.48 -1.77
N ALA A 66 11.85 -5.54 -2.31
CA ALA A 66 10.42 -5.72 -2.38
C ALA A 66 9.96 -7.07 -1.79
N GLU A 67 8.81 -7.03 -1.13
CA GLU A 67 8.08 -8.20 -0.67
C GLU A 67 6.88 -8.43 -1.59
N CYS A 68 6.64 -9.70 -1.93
CA CYS A 68 5.52 -10.11 -2.76
C CYS A 68 4.45 -10.78 -1.90
N TYR A 69 3.18 -10.47 -2.18
CA TYR A 69 2.04 -10.92 -1.40
C TYR A 69 1.02 -11.65 -2.28
N LEU A 70 0.35 -12.65 -1.70
CA LEU A 70 -0.75 -13.40 -2.31
C LEU A 70 -2.06 -13.11 -1.55
N PRO A 71 -2.82 -12.07 -1.96
CA PRO A 71 -4.09 -11.75 -1.31
C PRO A 71 -5.23 -12.71 -1.69
N GLY A 72 -5.01 -13.59 -2.66
CA GLY A 72 -6.00 -14.54 -3.19
C GLY A 72 -6.36 -14.27 -4.65
N ASP A 73 -7.23 -15.11 -5.22
CA ASP A 73 -7.79 -14.96 -6.58
C ASP A 73 -6.77 -14.82 -7.72
N GLY A 74 -5.54 -15.32 -7.52
CA GLY A 74 -4.45 -15.20 -8.50
C GLY A 74 -3.88 -13.78 -8.64
N ASN A 75 -4.24 -12.87 -7.71
CA ASN A 75 -3.66 -11.55 -7.61
C ASN A 75 -2.26 -11.63 -6.97
N VAL A 76 -1.42 -10.66 -7.30
CA VAL A 76 -0.13 -10.45 -6.65
C VAL A 76 0.01 -8.98 -6.31
N ASP A 77 0.23 -8.68 -5.03
CA ASP A 77 0.61 -7.34 -4.60
C ASP A 77 2.11 -7.33 -4.30
N VAL A 78 2.79 -6.22 -4.58
CA VAL A 78 4.21 -6.01 -4.27
C VAL A 78 4.35 -4.69 -3.54
N ALA A 79 5.05 -4.69 -2.41
CA ALA A 79 5.47 -3.47 -1.75
C ALA A 79 7.00 -3.45 -1.67
N GLY A 80 7.61 -2.33 -2.06
CA GLY A 80 9.06 -2.19 -2.08
C GLY A 80 9.52 -0.86 -1.49
N SER A 81 10.74 -0.87 -0.98
CA SER A 81 11.44 0.32 -0.51
C SER A 81 12.84 0.40 -1.12
N GLY A 82 13.30 1.62 -1.36
CA GLY A 82 14.58 1.89 -1.99
C GLY A 82 15.04 3.32 -1.73
N PHE A 83 16.04 3.74 -2.50
CA PHE A 83 16.52 5.12 -2.52
C PHE A 83 16.77 5.57 -3.96
N ASP A 84 16.53 6.84 -4.25
CA ASP A 84 16.91 7.43 -5.53
C ASP A 84 18.40 7.78 -5.58
N GLN A 85 18.87 8.28 -6.74
CA GLN A 85 20.27 8.64 -6.95
C GLN A 85 20.76 9.79 -6.05
N THR A 86 19.85 10.52 -5.42
CA THR A 86 20.14 11.60 -4.47
C THR A 86 20.10 11.12 -3.02
N GLY A 87 19.80 9.84 -2.79
CA GLY A 87 19.67 9.22 -1.48
C GLY A 87 18.34 9.53 -0.79
N GLN A 88 17.32 10.03 -1.51
CA GLN A 88 15.98 10.19 -0.94
C GLN A 88 15.25 8.85 -0.94
N PRO A 89 14.43 8.58 0.10
CA PRO A 89 13.68 7.34 0.17
C PRO A 89 12.66 7.23 -0.96
N THR A 90 12.51 6.02 -1.49
CA THR A 90 11.52 5.68 -2.51
C THR A 90 10.66 4.51 -2.08
N GLU A 91 9.39 4.52 -2.50
CA GLU A 91 8.43 3.45 -2.23
C GLU A 91 7.87 2.94 -3.56
N LEU A 92 7.67 1.63 -3.67
CA LEU A 92 7.03 0.95 -4.79
C LEU A 92 5.77 0.24 -4.30
N LEU A 93 4.66 0.40 -5.02
CA LEU A 93 3.47 -0.42 -4.86
C LEU A 93 3.05 -0.95 -6.23
N ILE A 94 2.90 -2.27 -6.35
CA ILE A 94 2.30 -2.91 -7.52
C ILE A 94 1.10 -3.72 -7.05
N ARG A 95 0.01 -3.62 -7.79
CA ARG A 95 -1.12 -4.53 -7.72
C ARG A 95 -1.33 -5.15 -9.08
N ARG A 96 -1.03 -6.42 -9.19
CA ARG A 96 -1.44 -7.25 -10.31
C ARG A 96 -2.81 -7.83 -9.98
N ALA A 97 -3.85 -7.19 -10.49
CA ALA A 97 -5.22 -7.68 -10.42
C ALA A 97 -5.90 -7.52 -11.79
N PRO A 98 -6.59 -8.55 -12.32
CA PRO A 98 -7.15 -8.50 -13.69
C PRO A 98 -8.08 -7.32 -13.96
N ALA A 99 -8.85 -6.88 -12.95
CA ALA A 99 -9.83 -5.82 -13.12
C ALA A 99 -9.28 -4.40 -12.92
N ARG A 100 -8.23 -4.27 -12.10
CA ARG A 100 -7.68 -2.98 -11.66
C ARG A 100 -6.19 -3.14 -11.35
N PRO A 101 -5.35 -3.36 -12.37
CA PRO A 101 -3.91 -3.36 -12.17
C PRO A 101 -3.47 -1.96 -11.75
N TYR A 102 -2.43 -1.87 -10.95
CA TYR A 102 -1.87 -0.60 -10.51
C TYR A 102 -0.36 -0.73 -10.30
N VAL A 103 0.35 0.37 -10.54
CA VAL A 103 1.74 0.56 -10.10
C VAL A 103 1.92 2.01 -9.72
N GLY A 104 2.63 2.26 -8.63
CA GLY A 104 2.99 3.60 -8.21
C GLY A 104 4.37 3.61 -7.58
N ILE A 105 5.12 4.68 -7.84
CA ILE A 105 6.44 4.92 -7.24
C ILE A 105 6.40 6.28 -6.57
N ARG A 106 6.67 6.32 -5.27
CA ARG A 106 6.88 7.60 -4.56
C ARG A 106 8.37 7.89 -4.53
N ALA A 107 8.77 9.04 -5.08
CA ALA A 107 10.17 9.47 -5.13
C ALA A 107 10.28 11.00 -5.07
N GLY A 108 11.18 11.51 -4.23
CA GLY A 108 11.44 12.96 -4.16
C GLY A 108 10.22 13.84 -3.82
N GLY A 109 9.22 13.28 -3.13
CA GLY A 109 7.95 13.97 -2.82
C GLY A 109 6.91 13.96 -3.95
N SER A 110 7.25 13.40 -5.11
CA SER A 110 6.34 13.17 -6.22
C SER A 110 5.84 11.73 -6.25
N LEU A 111 4.70 11.53 -6.91
CA LEU A 111 4.15 10.22 -7.22
C LEU A 111 4.23 9.98 -8.73
N LEU A 112 4.88 8.89 -9.13
CA LEU A 112 4.93 8.41 -10.49
C LEU A 112 3.91 7.30 -10.65
N GLU A 113 2.99 7.47 -11.57
CA GLU A 113 1.91 6.52 -11.87
C GLU A 113 1.73 6.40 -13.39
N PRO A 114 1.15 5.29 -13.89
CA PRO A 114 0.73 5.20 -15.29
C PRO A 114 -0.23 6.33 -15.66
N ALA A 115 -0.13 6.83 -16.89
CA ALA A 115 -1.16 7.71 -17.44
C ALA A 115 -2.53 7.01 -17.44
N LEU A 116 -3.62 7.75 -17.32
CA LEU A 116 -4.97 7.16 -17.22
C LEU A 116 -5.39 6.35 -18.46
N ASP A 117 -4.83 6.68 -19.61
CA ASP A 117 -5.05 6.00 -20.89
C ASP A 117 -3.96 4.97 -21.21
N ALA A 118 -2.94 4.82 -20.36
CA ALA A 118 -1.91 3.81 -20.53
C ALA A 118 -2.47 2.41 -20.24
N GLU A 119 -2.12 1.45 -21.11
CA GLU A 119 -2.42 0.06 -20.86
C GLU A 119 -1.41 -0.51 -19.86
N LEU A 120 -1.91 -1.12 -18.78
CA LEU A 120 -1.07 -1.74 -17.75
C LEU A 120 -1.32 -3.24 -17.70
N ILE A 121 -0.43 -4.01 -18.33
CA ILE A 121 -0.49 -5.47 -18.37
C ILE A 121 0.66 -6.05 -17.57
N PHE A 122 0.33 -6.74 -16.49
CA PHE A 122 1.31 -7.52 -15.73
C PHE A 122 1.30 -9.00 -16.12
N THR A 123 2.46 -9.49 -16.54
CA THR A 123 2.71 -10.92 -16.76
C THR A 123 3.51 -11.51 -15.60
N ILE A 124 3.42 -12.83 -15.44
CA ILE A 124 4.29 -13.58 -14.53
C ILE A 124 4.96 -14.67 -15.35
N GLU A 125 6.27 -14.59 -15.48
CA GLU A 125 7.07 -15.59 -16.19
C GLU A 125 8.29 -15.95 -15.34
N ALA A 126 8.53 -17.25 -15.14
CA ALA A 126 9.66 -17.75 -14.34
C ALA A 126 9.80 -17.10 -12.93
N GLY A 127 8.67 -16.72 -12.29
CA GLY A 127 8.67 -16.07 -10.98
C GLY A 127 8.94 -14.57 -11.01
N ILE A 128 8.93 -13.95 -12.19
CA ILE A 128 9.12 -12.51 -12.39
C ILE A 128 7.77 -11.88 -12.71
N VAL A 129 7.31 -10.97 -11.86
CA VAL A 129 6.18 -10.07 -12.15
C VAL A 129 6.71 -8.92 -12.99
N GLN A 130 6.21 -8.75 -14.21
CA GLN A 130 6.74 -7.76 -15.15
C GLN A 130 5.67 -7.05 -15.97
N ALA A 131 5.97 -5.81 -16.34
CA ALA A 131 5.22 -5.01 -17.30
C ALA A 131 6.22 -4.20 -18.15
N GLU A 132 5.89 -3.96 -19.41
CA GLU A 132 6.78 -3.30 -20.37
C GLU A 132 6.09 -2.10 -20.99
N ALA A 133 6.89 -1.09 -21.38
CA ALA A 133 6.45 0.10 -22.11
C ALA A 133 5.24 0.82 -21.46
N VAL A 134 5.19 0.83 -20.12
CA VAL A 134 4.12 1.51 -19.37
C VAL A 134 4.40 3.01 -19.42
N GLU A 135 3.50 3.80 -19.97
CA GLU A 135 3.64 5.27 -20.01
C GLU A 135 3.35 5.88 -18.64
N PHE A 136 4.38 6.44 -18.01
CA PHE A 136 4.26 7.09 -16.70
C PHE A 136 4.14 8.61 -16.82
N VAL A 137 3.36 9.15 -15.89
CA VAL A 137 3.27 10.56 -15.57
C VAL A 137 3.64 10.78 -14.11
N ARG A 138 4.03 12.01 -13.80
CA ARG A 138 4.31 12.50 -12.47
C ARG A 138 3.15 13.35 -11.98
N ASP A 139 2.76 13.11 -10.74
CA ASP A 139 1.75 13.87 -9.98
C ASP A 139 0.42 13.97 -10.73
N LEU A 140 -0.12 12.81 -11.12
CA LEU A 140 -1.38 12.67 -11.84
C LEU A 140 -2.55 13.23 -11.01
N ASP A 141 -3.29 14.20 -11.56
CA ASP A 141 -4.56 14.66 -11.01
C ASP A 141 -5.70 13.79 -11.54
N LEU A 142 -6.32 13.00 -10.65
CA LEU A 142 -7.41 12.11 -11.01
C LEU A 142 -8.70 12.83 -11.45
N ASN A 143 -8.83 14.13 -11.21
CA ASN A 143 -10.01 14.90 -11.64
C ASN A 143 -9.88 15.38 -13.08
N SER A 144 -8.70 15.88 -13.46
CA SER A 144 -8.42 16.37 -14.81
C SER A 144 -7.87 15.29 -15.73
N GLY A 145 -7.23 14.27 -15.17
CA GLY A 145 -6.45 13.26 -15.88
C GLY A 145 -5.07 13.75 -16.32
N GLU A 146 -4.65 14.93 -15.90
CA GLU A 146 -3.38 15.52 -16.29
C GLU A 146 -2.26 15.18 -15.31
N GLY A 147 -1.06 14.95 -15.85
CA GLY A 147 0.17 14.78 -15.09
C GLY A 147 1.37 15.19 -15.96
N THR A 148 2.53 15.39 -15.35
CA THR A 148 3.75 15.74 -16.11
C THR A 148 4.33 14.47 -16.74
N PRO A 149 4.47 14.37 -18.07
CA PRO A 149 5.00 13.17 -18.72
C PRO A 149 6.41 12.84 -18.23
N VAL A 150 6.63 11.57 -17.90
CA VAL A 150 7.96 11.01 -17.56
C VAL A 150 8.44 10.11 -18.70
N GLY A 151 7.52 9.36 -19.29
CA GLY A 151 7.75 8.48 -20.44
C GLY A 151 7.63 6.99 -20.09
N PRO A 152 7.97 6.11 -21.04
CA PRO A 152 7.79 4.68 -20.88
C PRO A 152 8.75 4.09 -19.86
N ALA A 153 8.27 3.11 -19.10
CA ALA A 153 9.08 2.32 -18.18
C ALA A 153 8.86 0.81 -18.33
N THR A 154 9.90 0.06 -17.98
CA THR A 154 9.83 -1.39 -17.77
C THR A 154 9.93 -1.69 -16.29
N ILE A 155 9.05 -2.58 -15.82
CA ILE A 155 8.95 -3.01 -14.43
C ILE A 155 9.30 -4.49 -14.37
N ALA A 156 10.17 -4.87 -13.45
CA ALA A 156 10.51 -6.27 -13.20
C ALA A 156 10.72 -6.52 -11.70
N VAL A 157 9.98 -7.49 -11.15
CA VAL A 157 10.08 -7.91 -9.75
C VAL A 157 10.25 -9.42 -9.68
N THR A 158 11.35 -9.87 -9.08
CA THR A 158 11.58 -11.28 -8.79
C THR A 158 10.89 -11.66 -7.47
N CYS A 159 9.85 -12.48 -7.57
CA CYS A 159 9.11 -13.04 -6.44
C CYS A 159 9.47 -14.52 -6.24
N THR A 160 10.44 -14.81 -5.36
CA THR A 160 10.82 -16.20 -5.01
C THR A 160 9.94 -16.79 -3.90
N THR A 161 9.34 -15.93 -3.09
CA THR A 161 8.49 -16.27 -1.95
C THR A 161 7.33 -15.30 -1.88
N TYR A 162 6.23 -15.72 -1.28
CA TYR A 162 5.05 -14.90 -1.10
C TYR A 162 4.58 -14.93 0.35
N THR A 163 4.18 -13.77 0.85
CA THR A 163 3.48 -13.61 2.12
C THR A 163 1.98 -13.65 1.88
N ASP A 164 1.23 -14.39 2.69
CA ASP A 164 -0.23 -14.45 2.58
C ASP A 164 -0.85 -13.08 2.94
N GLY A 165 -1.86 -12.65 2.18
CA GLY A 165 -2.57 -11.39 2.43
C GLY A 165 -2.13 -10.25 1.50
N SER A 166 -2.21 -9.03 1.98
CA SER A 166 -1.82 -7.81 1.25
C SER A 166 -0.80 -7.02 2.08
N PRO A 167 0.03 -6.19 1.43
CA PRO A 167 0.88 -5.23 2.14
C PRO A 167 0.07 -4.24 3.00
#